data_AF-A0A9E3FW02-F1
#
_entry.id   AF-A0A9E3FW02-F1
#
_cell.length_a   1.000
_cell.length_b   1.000
_cell.length_c   1.000
_cell.angle_alpha   90.00
_cell.angle_beta   90.00
_cell.angle_gamma   90.00
#
_symmetry.space_group_name_H-M   'P 1'
#
loop_
_entity.id
_entity.type
_entity.pdbx_description
1 polymer ?
#
loop_
_entity_poly.entity_id
_entity_poly.type
_entity_poly.pdbx_seq_one_letter_code
_entity_poly.pdbx_strand_id
1 'polypeptide(L)' 'AAWVIARLGAWDGYYGKPGPKVMRIGLQEFHSIKYGFQLGLRDV' A
#
# COMPACT_ATOMS: atom_id res chain seq x y z
N ALA A 1 0.19 -5.81 9.39
CA ALA A 1 -0.03 -5.26 8.03
C ALA A 1 0.15 -3.74 7.94
N ALA A 2 -0.20 -2.95 8.97
CA ALA A 2 -0.19 -1.48 8.89
C ALA A 2 1.13 -0.82 8.42
N TRP A 3 2.29 -1.37 8.80
CA TRP A 3 3.58 -0.81 8.41
C TRP A 3 3.89 -0.94 6.91
N VAL A 4 3.45 -2.03 6.27
CA VAL A 4 3.63 -2.25 4.82
C VAL A 4 2.78 -1.25 4.04
N ILE A 5 1.52 -1.07 4.47
CA ILE A 5 0.62 -0.07 3.91
C ILE A 5 1.21 1.32 4.07
N ALA A 6 1.74 1.67 5.25
CA ALA A 6 2.40 2.95 5.44
C ALA A 6 3.57 3.17 4.47
N ARG A 7 4.42 2.15 4.22
CA ARG A 7 5.53 2.22 3.25
C ARG A 7 5.04 2.45 1.82
N LEU A 8 3.99 1.74 1.40
CA LEU A 8 3.33 1.99 0.10
C LEU A 8 2.77 3.42 0.01
N GLY A 9 2.37 3.99 1.14
CA GLY A 9 1.90 5.38 1.27
C GLY A 9 3.00 6.44 1.35
N ALA A 10 4.26 6.10 1.03
CA ALA A 10 5.44 6.96 1.13
C ALA A 10 5.84 7.37 2.56
N TRP A 11 5.56 6.51 3.56
CA TRP A 11 6.10 6.70 4.92
C TRP A 11 7.59 6.36 4.96
N ASP A 12 8.40 7.31 5.40
CA ASP A 12 9.85 7.15 5.55
C ASP A 12 10.26 6.45 6.85
N GLY A 13 9.41 6.49 7.87
CA GLY A 13 9.63 5.87 9.18
C GLY A 13 10.30 6.79 10.21
N TYR A 14 10.66 8.03 9.85
CA TYR A 14 11.47 8.90 10.71
C TYR A 14 10.64 9.86 11.57
N TYR A 15 9.44 10.25 11.13
CA TYR A 15 8.64 11.29 11.79
C TYR A 15 7.44 10.76 12.61
N GLY A 16 7.61 9.62 13.26
CA GLY A 16 6.59 9.03 14.13
C GLY A 16 5.53 8.24 13.36
N LYS A 17 4.36 8.05 13.98
CA LYS A 17 3.29 7.19 13.45
C LYS A 17 2.81 7.69 12.07
N PRO A 18 2.58 6.81 11.10
CA PRO A 18 2.11 7.21 9.78
C PRO A 18 0.76 7.92 9.87
N GLY A 19 0.68 9.08 9.23
CA GLY A 19 -0.53 9.90 9.24
C GLY A 19 -1.68 9.29 8.41
N PRO A 20 -2.94 9.73 8.62
CA PRO A 20 -4.09 9.22 7.87
C PRO A 20 -3.96 9.34 6.35
N LYS A 21 -3.29 10.39 5.85
CA LYS A 21 -3.03 10.59 4.41
C LYS A 21 -2.14 9.49 3.84
N VAL A 22 -1.03 9.19 4.52
CA VAL A 22 -0.09 8.13 4.16
C VAL A 22 -0.80 6.78 4.14
N MET A 23 -1.56 6.48 5.19
CA MET A 23 -2.30 5.22 5.29
C MET A 23 -3.34 5.06 4.17
N ARG A 24 -4.06 6.13 3.81
CA ARG A 24 -5.02 6.12 2.70
C ARG A 24 -4.34 5.86 1.36
N ILE A 25 -3.22 6.53 1.07
CA ILE A 25 -2.46 6.34 -0.17
C ILE A 25 -1.94 4.91 -0.24
N GLY A 26 -1.35 4.42 0.84
CA GLY A 26 -0.82 3.07 0.89
C GLY A 26 -1.87 1.99 0.70
N LEU A 27 -3.07 2.20 1.23
CA LEU A 27 -4.17 1.26 1.05
C LEU A 27 -4.66 1.24 -0.40
N GLN A 28 -4.74 2.40 -1.04
CA GLN A 28 -5.07 2.51 -2.45
C GLN A 28 -4.04 1.76 -3.31
N GLU A 29 -2.74 1.95 -3.06
CA GLU A 29 -1.71 1.24 -3.81
C GLU A 29 -1.73 -0.27 -3.58
N PHE A 30 -1.99 -0.70 -2.34
CA PHE A 30 -2.17 -2.13 -2.06
C PHE A 30 -3.32 -2.74 -2.88
N HIS A 31 -4.45 -2.04 -3.01
CA HIS A 31 -5.57 -2.53 -3.82
C HIS A 31 -5.23 -2.59 -5.31
N SER A 32 -4.53 -1.57 -5.85
CA SER A 32 -4.06 -1.56 -7.24
C SER A 32 -3.13 -2.73 -7.55
N ILE A 33 -2.15 -2.98 -6.67
CA ILE A 33 -1.21 -4.10 -6.79
C ILE A 33 -1.95 -5.43 -6.72
N LYS A 34 -2.86 -5.59 -5.76
CA LYS A 34 -3.69 -6.81 -5.63
C LYS A 34 -4.49 -7.07 -6.90
N TYR A 35 -5.09 -6.04 -7.47
CA TYR A 35 -5.86 -6.15 -8.71
C TYR A 35 -4.97 -6.57 -9.89
N GLY A 36 -3.81 -5.93 -10.07
CA GLY A 36 -2.85 -6.32 -11.11
C GLY A 36 -2.35 -7.75 -10.96
N PHE A 37 -2.07 -8.18 -9.74
CA PHE A 37 -1.68 -9.57 -9.45
C PHE A 37 -2.80 -10.58 -9.79
N GLN A 38 -4.05 -10.25 -9.47
CA GLN A 38 -5.20 -11.09 -9.83
C GLN A 38 -5.40 -11.19 -11.34
N LEU A 39 -5.10 -10.14 -12.10
CA LEU A 39 -5.15 -10.20 -13.56
C LEU A 39 -4.07 -11.14 -14.10
N GLY A 40 -2.82 -11.03 -13.62
CA GLY A 40 -1.74 -11.93 -14.05
C GLY A 40 -1.98 -13.40 -13.70
N LEU A 41 -2.68 -13.69 -12.60
CA LEU A 41 -3.08 -15.06 -12.23
C LEU A 41 -4.22 -15.64 -13.07
N ARG A 42 -5.00 -14.82 -13.77
CA ARG A 42 -6.08 -15.27 -14.64
C ARG A 42 -5.61 -15.53 -16.07
N ASP A 43 -4.42 -15.04 -16.42
CA ASP A 43 -3.81 -15.15 -17.75
C ASP A 43 -2.89 -16.38 -17.87
N VAL A 44 -3.19 -17.45 -17.13
CA VAL A 44 -2.46 -18.73 -17.09
C VAL A 44 -3.42 -19.91 -17.21
#